data_AF-A0A4R9VRR9-F1
#
_entry.id   AF-A0A4R9VRR9-F1
#
_cell.length_a   1.000
_cell.length_b   1.000
_cell.length_c   1.000
_cell.angle_alpha   90.00
_cell.angle_beta   90.00
_cell.angle_gamma   90.00
#
_symmetry.space_group_name_H-M   'P 1'
#
loop_
_entity.id
_entity.type
_entity.pdbx_description
1 polymer ?
#
loop_
_entity_poly.entity_id
_entity_poly.type
_entity_poly.pdbx_seq_one_letter_code
_entity_poly.pdbx_strand_id
1 'polypeptide(L)'
;MNRREDCAIPIVETYRGVGLHDCQSEARLAVVRGEIDKVFALDDLDQLVEVCSNVRWSPESRLLAAAKLKATHQLAAEDRKSRPRFDISYVDACTAGLNSRYWRSPWHFGSLLDPGRAPGEAGPVPRPVPLEDDRT
;
A
#
# COMPACT_ATOMS: atom_id res chain seq x y z
N MET A 1 -5.64 27.17 5.09
CA MET A 1 -6.44 25.94 4.85
C MET A 1 -5.48 24.88 4.31
N ASN A 2 -5.18 23.88 5.13
CA ASN A 2 -4.04 22.98 4.93
C ASN A 2 -4.39 21.95 3.84
N ARG A 3 -4.10 22.27 2.57
CA ARG A 3 -4.49 21.50 1.37
C ARG A 3 -3.96 20.04 1.33
N ARG A 4 -3.23 19.59 2.35
CA ARG A 4 -2.66 18.24 2.49
C ARG A 4 -3.60 17.24 3.15
N GLU A 5 -4.57 17.68 3.96
CA GLU A 5 -5.49 16.77 4.66
C GLU A 5 -6.57 16.18 3.72
N ASP A 6 -6.93 16.89 2.65
CA ASP A 6 -7.93 16.44 1.67
C ASP A 6 -7.37 15.55 0.55
N CYS A 7 -6.07 15.21 0.54
CA CYS A 7 -5.49 14.42 -0.53
C CYS A 7 -5.65 12.90 -0.35
N ALA A 8 -6.22 12.42 0.75
CA ALA A 8 -6.45 10.98 0.94
C ALA A 8 -7.44 10.44 -0.11
N ILE A 9 -7.23 9.20 -0.54
CA ILE A 9 -8.22 8.50 -1.36
C ILE A 9 -9.42 8.15 -0.45
N PRO A 10 -10.67 8.46 -0.85
CA PRO A 10 -11.84 8.09 -0.08
C PRO A 10 -11.89 6.57 0.18
N ILE A 11 -12.44 6.20 1.34
CA ILE A 11 -12.62 4.82 1.73
C ILE A 11 -14.08 4.42 1.50
N VAL A 12 -14.32 3.41 0.67
CA VAL A 12 -15.68 2.93 0.38
C VAL A 12 -16.20 1.97 1.46
N GLU A 13 -15.30 1.21 2.06
CA GLU A 13 -15.62 0.28 3.15
C GLU A 13 -14.36 -0.05 3.96
N THR A 14 -14.55 -0.66 5.14
CA THR A 14 -13.43 -1.14 5.97
C THR A 14 -13.47 -2.65 6.09
N TYR A 15 -12.35 -3.31 5.82
CA TYR A 15 -12.19 -4.76 5.90
C TYR A 15 -11.01 -5.12 6.80
N ARG A 16 -11.26 -5.86 7.90
CA ARG A 16 -10.25 -6.19 8.94
C ARG A 16 -9.49 -4.98 9.48
N GLY A 17 -10.17 -3.83 9.58
CA GLY A 17 -9.55 -2.57 10.01
C GLY A 17 -8.75 -1.84 8.92
N VAL A 18 -8.70 -2.37 7.70
CA VAL A 18 -8.08 -1.71 6.53
C VAL A 18 -9.17 -1.01 5.72
N GLY A 19 -9.01 0.29 5.47
CA GLY A 19 -9.89 1.02 4.56
C GLY A 19 -9.63 0.63 3.12
N LEU A 20 -10.66 0.20 2.39
CA LEU A 20 -10.57 -0.09 0.97
C LEU A 20 -10.75 1.19 0.16
N HIS A 21 -9.82 1.47 -0.74
CA HIS A 21 -9.83 2.71 -1.52
C HIS A 21 -10.97 2.73 -2.54
N ASP A 22 -11.55 3.90 -2.75
CA ASP A 22 -12.53 4.17 -3.80
C ASP A 22 -11.95 4.07 -5.22
N CYS A 23 -12.82 4.11 -6.22
CA CYS A 23 -12.54 3.98 -7.65
C CYS A 23 -11.98 2.60 -8.03
N GLN A 24 -12.55 1.54 -7.44
CA GLN A 24 -12.26 0.14 -7.74
C GLN A 24 -13.56 -0.59 -8.03
N SER A 25 -13.54 -1.51 -9.00
CA SER A 25 -14.67 -2.40 -9.22
C SER A 25 -14.78 -3.41 -8.08
N GLU A 26 -15.98 -3.92 -7.84
CA GLU A 26 -16.19 -4.94 -6.80
C GLU A 26 -15.35 -6.21 -7.03
N ALA A 27 -15.13 -6.57 -8.30
CA ALA A 27 -14.21 -7.65 -8.66
C ALA A 27 -12.76 -7.38 -8.22
N ARG A 28 -12.28 -6.12 -8.32
CA ARG A 28 -10.96 -5.74 -7.80
C ARG A 28 -10.95 -5.74 -6.27
N LEU A 29 -11.98 -5.20 -5.63
CA LEU A 29 -12.10 -5.19 -4.16
C LEU A 29 -12.08 -6.62 -3.59
N ALA A 30 -12.69 -7.60 -4.27
CA ALA A 30 -12.59 -9.01 -3.88
C ALA A 30 -11.14 -9.53 -3.88
N VAL A 31 -10.33 -9.13 -4.87
CA VAL A 31 -8.89 -9.47 -4.89
C VAL A 31 -8.15 -8.77 -3.75
N VAL A 32 -8.42 -7.48 -3.52
CA VAL A 32 -7.81 -6.71 -2.42
C VAL A 32 -8.12 -7.34 -1.06
N ARG A 33 -9.38 -7.78 -0.82
CA ARG A 33 -9.75 -8.51 0.40
C ARG A 33 -8.94 -9.79 0.57
N GLY A 34 -8.81 -10.59 -0.49
CA GLY A 34 -8.00 -11.82 -0.45
C GLY A 34 -6.50 -11.56 -0.24
N GLU A 35 -5.98 -10.45 -0.75
CA GLU A 35 -4.61 -10.00 -0.46
C GLU A 35 -4.45 -9.54 0.99
N ILE A 36 -5.42 -8.79 1.54
CA ILE A 36 -5.47 -8.40 2.95
C ILE A 36 -5.50 -9.63 3.85
N ASP A 37 -6.32 -10.64 3.55
CA ASP A 37 -6.34 -11.89 4.32
C ASP A 37 -4.97 -12.56 4.40
N LYS A 38 -4.25 -12.60 3.28
CA LYS A 38 -2.88 -13.15 3.23
C LYS A 38 -1.94 -12.34 4.12
N VAL A 39 -1.87 -11.02 3.92
CA VAL A 39 -0.97 -10.15 4.71
C VAL A 39 -1.31 -10.16 6.19
N PHE A 40 -2.60 -10.22 6.54
CA PHE A 40 -3.03 -10.29 7.93
C PHE A 40 -2.46 -11.53 8.62
N ALA A 41 -2.43 -12.67 7.93
CA ALA A 41 -1.87 -13.95 8.40
C ALA A 41 -0.33 -14.03 8.34
N LEU A 42 0.37 -13.08 7.74
CA LEU A 42 1.84 -13.08 7.65
C LEU A 42 2.49 -12.49 8.90
N ASP A 43 3.31 -13.27 9.59
CA ASP A 43 4.12 -12.80 10.73
C ASP A 43 5.63 -12.72 10.42
N ASP A 44 6.04 -13.27 9.28
CA ASP A 44 7.41 -13.18 8.79
C ASP A 44 7.72 -11.76 8.29
N LEU A 45 8.72 -11.11 8.90
CA LEU A 45 9.05 -9.71 8.63
C LEU A 45 9.67 -9.50 7.25
N ASP A 46 10.45 -10.47 6.76
CA ASP A 46 11.07 -10.38 5.43
C ASP A 46 9.98 -10.50 4.35
N GLN A 47 8.99 -11.37 4.55
CA GLN A 47 7.83 -11.46 3.68
C GLN A 47 6.97 -10.19 3.69
N LEU A 48 6.81 -9.54 4.86
CA LEU A 48 6.11 -8.25 4.93
C LEU A 48 6.87 -7.13 4.19
N VAL A 49 8.19 -7.09 4.27
CA VAL A 49 9.02 -6.14 3.51
C VAL A 49 8.89 -6.40 2.00
N GLU A 50 8.93 -7.66 1.58
CA GLU A 50 8.71 -8.05 0.19
C GLU A 50 7.34 -7.53 -0.31
N VAL A 51 6.27 -7.77 0.46
CA VAL A 51 4.93 -7.24 0.13
C VAL A 51 4.96 -5.73 -0.06
N CYS A 52 5.60 -4.98 0.85
CA CYS A 52 5.63 -3.51 0.76
C CYS A 52 6.26 -3.00 -0.54
N SER A 53 7.36 -3.61 -0.96
CA SER A 53 8.12 -3.21 -2.15
C SER A 53 7.53 -3.73 -3.47
N ASN A 54 6.62 -4.70 -3.40
CA ASN A 54 6.11 -5.37 -4.58
C ASN A 54 4.85 -4.70 -5.13
N VAL A 55 5.03 -3.97 -6.23
CA VAL A 55 3.99 -3.22 -6.96
C VAL A 55 2.81 -4.06 -7.48
N ARG A 56 2.92 -5.39 -7.44
CA ARG A 56 1.85 -6.31 -7.85
C ARG A 56 0.79 -6.49 -6.77
N TRP A 57 1.12 -6.17 -5.52
CA TRP A 57 0.17 -6.12 -4.43
C TRP A 57 -0.63 -4.82 -4.46
N SER A 58 -1.87 -4.90 -3.99
CA SER A 58 -2.73 -3.72 -3.83
C SER A 58 -2.10 -2.69 -2.89
N PRO A 59 -2.36 -1.40 -3.13
CA PRO A 59 -1.97 -0.32 -2.23
C PRO A 59 -2.35 -0.60 -0.77
N GLU A 60 -3.56 -1.11 -0.54
CA GLU A 60 -4.11 -1.42 0.77
C GLU A 60 -3.33 -2.52 1.48
N SER A 61 -3.01 -3.62 0.79
CA SER A 61 -2.20 -4.70 1.37
C SER A 61 -0.76 -4.27 1.65
N ARG A 62 -0.17 -3.43 0.79
CA ARG A 62 1.16 -2.84 1.01
C ARG A 62 1.17 -1.92 2.23
N LEU A 63 0.15 -1.07 2.37
CA LEU A 63 -0.04 -0.19 3.52
C LEU A 63 -0.27 -0.97 4.81
N LEU A 64 -1.03 -2.08 4.76
CA LEU A 64 -1.21 -2.98 5.91
C LEU A 64 0.12 -3.62 6.32
N ALA A 65 0.91 -4.14 5.37
CA ALA A 65 2.21 -4.74 5.65
C ALA A 65 3.16 -3.73 6.30
N ALA A 66 3.21 -2.49 5.78
CA ALA A 66 4.00 -1.41 6.35
C ALA A 66 3.53 -1.03 7.76
N ALA A 67 2.22 -1.01 8.01
CA ALA A 67 1.68 -0.77 9.34
C ALA A 67 2.10 -1.87 10.34
N LYS A 68 2.04 -3.16 9.93
CA LYS A 68 2.52 -4.28 10.76
C LYS A 68 4.01 -4.14 11.09
N LEU A 69 4.84 -3.86 10.09
CA LEU A 69 6.29 -3.65 10.28
C LEU A 69 6.57 -2.50 11.27
N LYS A 70 5.93 -1.35 11.06
CA LYS A 70 6.09 -0.18 11.95
C LYS A 70 5.66 -0.49 13.38
N ALA A 71 4.54 -1.19 13.56
CA ALA A 71 4.08 -1.61 14.87
C ALA A 71 5.09 -2.55 15.55
N THR A 72 5.61 -3.56 14.84
CA THR A 72 6.62 -4.47 15.38
C THR A 72 7.91 -3.74 15.76
N HIS A 73 8.36 -2.79 14.95
CA HIS A 73 9.54 -1.98 15.28
C HIS A 73 9.31 -1.10 16.50
N GLN A 74 8.13 -0.50 16.64
CA GLN A 74 7.76 0.31 17.79
C GLN A 74 7.72 -0.54 19.08
N LEU A 75 7.05 -1.71 19.04
CA LEU A 75 7.00 -2.64 20.16
C LEU A 75 8.39 -3.12 20.58
N ALA A 76 9.27 -3.43 19.63
CA ALA A 76 10.64 -3.83 19.93
C ALA A 76 11.44 -2.71 20.63
N ALA A 77 11.19 -1.45 20.24
CA ALA A 77 11.81 -0.29 20.89
C ALA A 77 11.29 -0.09 22.33
N GLU A 78 9.98 -0.26 22.55
CA GLU A 78 9.33 -0.15 23.86
C GLU A 78 9.78 -1.27 24.82
N ASP A 79 9.84 -2.51 24.33
CA ASP A 79 10.31 -3.68 25.08
C ASP A 79 11.83 -3.70 25.33
N ARG A 80 12.57 -2.71 24.81
CA ARG A 80 14.04 -2.66 24.83
C ARG A 80 14.69 -3.94 24.27
N LYS A 81 14.01 -4.58 23.31
CA LYS A 81 14.53 -5.76 22.59
C LYS A 81 15.41 -5.28 21.43
N SER A 82 16.18 -6.22 20.86
CA SER A 82 16.84 -5.94 19.58
C SER A 82 15.78 -5.60 18.54
N ARG A 83 15.97 -4.47 17.85
CA ARG A 83 15.09 -4.09 16.73
C ARG A 83 15.23 -5.12 15.60
N PRO A 84 14.13 -5.45 14.91
CA PRO A 84 14.20 -6.31 13.74
C PRO A 84 15.07 -5.69 12.64
N ARG A 85 15.69 -6.54 11.82
CA ARG A 85 16.63 -6.12 10.78
C ARG A 85 15.92 -5.74 9.48
N PHE A 86 15.21 -4.61 9.48
CA PHE A 86 14.73 -3.96 8.26
C PHE A 86 14.84 -2.43 8.37
N ASP A 87 14.89 -1.73 7.23
CA ASP A 87 14.98 -0.27 7.18
C ASP A 87 13.56 0.35 7.07
N ILE A 88 13.14 1.09 8.10
CA ILE A 88 11.86 1.81 8.10
C ILE A 88 11.80 2.81 6.94
N SER A 89 12.91 3.48 6.64
CA SER A 89 12.97 4.50 5.58
C SER A 89 12.68 3.87 4.22
N TYR A 90 13.14 2.64 4.00
CA TYR A 90 12.82 1.85 2.83
C TYR A 90 11.34 1.48 2.78
N VAL A 91 10.75 1.04 3.89
CA VAL A 91 9.30 0.74 3.99
C VAL A 91 8.45 1.98 3.71
N ASP A 92 8.87 3.14 4.23
CA ASP A 92 8.21 4.43 3.97
C ASP A 92 8.31 4.83 2.50
N ALA A 93 9.48 4.69 1.89
CA ALA A 93 9.67 4.96 0.47
C ALA A 93 8.80 4.03 -0.40
N CYS A 94 8.74 2.74 -0.07
CA CYS A 94 7.93 1.76 -0.79
C CYS A 94 6.43 2.01 -0.69
N THR A 95 5.95 2.73 0.33
CA THR A 95 4.51 2.98 0.55
C THR A 95 4.11 4.43 0.31
N ALA A 96 5.06 5.27 -0.11
CA ALA A 96 4.83 6.69 -0.34
C ALA A 96 3.76 6.93 -1.41
N GLY A 97 2.74 7.70 -1.04
CA GLY A 97 1.68 8.14 -1.95
C GLY A 97 0.63 7.08 -2.29
N LEU A 98 0.72 5.86 -1.75
CA LEU A 98 -0.26 4.79 -2.03
C LEU A 98 -1.69 5.12 -1.56
N ASN A 99 -1.84 5.99 -0.56
CA ASN A 99 -3.11 6.48 -0.06
C ASN A 99 -3.45 7.91 -0.53
N SER A 100 -2.71 8.45 -1.51
CA SER A 100 -2.84 9.84 -1.94
C SER A 100 -3.45 9.95 -3.33
N ARG A 101 -4.52 10.73 -3.48
CA ARG A 101 -5.10 11.08 -4.79
C ARG A 101 -4.11 11.80 -5.70
N TYR A 102 -3.23 12.62 -5.12
CA TYR A 102 -2.23 13.39 -5.87
C TYR A 102 -1.15 12.50 -6.50
N TRP A 103 -0.72 11.46 -5.79
CA TRP A 103 0.30 10.52 -6.27
C TRP A 103 -0.28 9.24 -6.87
N ARG A 104 -1.60 9.05 -6.87
CA ARG A 104 -2.25 7.86 -7.42
C ARG A 104 -2.00 7.76 -8.93
N SER A 105 -1.61 6.58 -9.40
CA SER A 105 -1.47 6.35 -10.84
C SER A 105 -2.83 6.38 -11.53
N PRO A 106 -2.99 7.16 -12.62
CA PRO A 106 -4.22 7.12 -13.42
C PRO A 106 -4.41 5.78 -14.13
N TRP A 107 -3.33 5.05 -14.39
CA TRP A 107 -3.33 3.87 -15.26
C TRP A 107 -3.25 2.54 -14.49
N HIS A 108 -2.80 2.57 -13.24
CA HIS A 108 -2.57 1.36 -12.44
C HIS A 108 -3.13 1.51 -11.02
N PHE A 109 -3.41 0.39 -10.36
CA PHE A 109 -3.73 0.36 -8.92
C PHE A 109 -2.44 0.49 -8.09
N GLY A 110 -1.83 1.68 -8.11
CA GLY A 110 -0.55 1.99 -7.46
C GLY A 110 -0.26 3.49 -7.39
N SER A 111 0.97 3.84 -7.06
CA SER A 111 1.47 5.21 -6.94
C SER A 111 2.35 5.58 -8.14
N LEU A 112 2.37 6.86 -8.52
CA LEU A 112 3.33 7.44 -9.47
C LEU A 112 4.76 7.43 -8.91
N LEU A 113 4.91 7.24 -7.61
CA LEU A 113 6.19 7.08 -6.92
C LEU A 113 6.66 5.63 -6.86
N ASP A 114 5.87 4.68 -7.37
CA ASP A 114 6.30 3.29 -7.44
C ASP A 114 7.59 3.18 -8.28
N PRO A 115 8.59 2.41 -7.82
CA PRO A 115 9.87 2.34 -8.52
C PRO A 115 9.71 1.79 -9.94
N GLY A 116 10.61 2.24 -10.82
CA GLY A 116 10.74 1.69 -12.16
C GLY A 116 11.09 0.20 -12.12
N ARG A 117 10.70 -0.52 -13.17
CA ARG A 117 10.85 -1.98 -13.27
C ARG A 117 12.05 -2.35 -14.13
N ALA A 118 12.62 -3.51 -13.90
CA ALA A 118 13.59 -4.06 -14.85
C ALA A 118 12.88 -4.52 -16.14
N PRO A 119 13.58 -4.55 -17.29
CA PRO A 119 13.03 -5.11 -18.52
C PRO A 119 12.55 -6.56 -18.32
N GLY A 120 11.29 -6.82 -18.67
CA GLY A 120 10.67 -8.16 -18.57
C GLY A 120 9.97 -8.46 -17.25
N GLU A 121 10.04 -7.59 -16.24
CA GLU A 121 9.32 -7.78 -14.99
C GLU A 121 7.81 -7.47 -15.10
N ALA A 122 7.00 -8.28 -14.44
CA ALA A 122 5.57 -8.07 -14.35
C ALA A 122 5.25 -6.76 -13.59
N GLY A 123 4.32 -5.97 -14.12
CA GLY A 123 3.92 -4.68 -13.58
C GLY A 123 2.89 -4.67 -12.46
N PRO A 124 2.65 -3.50 -11.84
CA PRO A 124 1.40 -3.20 -11.17
C PRO A 124 0.20 -3.54 -12.03
N VAL A 125 -0.86 -3.87 -11.32
CA VAL A 125 -2.14 -4.24 -11.89
C VAL A 125 -2.72 -3.02 -12.63
N PRO A 126 -3.00 -3.13 -13.94
CA PRO A 126 -3.59 -2.04 -14.70
C PRO A 126 -5.03 -1.79 -14.25
N ARG A 127 -5.47 -0.54 -14.37
CA ARG A 127 -6.88 -0.19 -14.22
C ARG A 127 -7.64 -0.56 -15.50
N PRO A 128 -8.90 -1.04 -15.41
CA PRO A 128 -9.72 -1.30 -16.59
C PRO A 128 -9.97 -0.05 -17.43
N VAL A 129 -10.18 1.08 -16.75
CA VAL A 129 -10.33 2.41 -17.34
C VAL A 129 -9.42 3.35 -16.56
N PRO A 130 -8.68 4.24 -17.24
CA PRO A 130 -7.87 5.24 -16.55
C PRO A 130 -8.74 6.14 -15.67
N LEU A 131 -8.19 6.62 -14.57
CA LEU A 131 -8.85 7.67 -13.81
C LEU A 131 -8.94 8.93 -14.66
N GLU A 132 -10.10 9.57 -14.67
CA GLU A 132 -10.25 10.89 -15.26
C GLU A 132 -9.35 11.87 -14.49
N ASP A 133 -8.73 12.79 -15.23
CA ASP A 133 -7.89 13.82 -14.65
C ASP A 133 -8.85 14.81 -13.96
N ASP A 134 -9.11 14.61 -12.66
CA ASP A 134 -9.86 15.54 -11.78
C ASP A 134 -9.06 16.85 -11.57
N ARG A 135 -8.54 17.44 -12.65
CA ARG A 135 -7.96 18.79 -12.67
C ARG A 135 -9.10 19.80 -12.73
N THR A 136 -9.83 19.92 -11.63
CA THR A 136 -10.67 21.07 -11.31
C THR A 136 -10.30 21.60 -9.94
#